data_AF-A0A7S2C0A7-F1
#
_entry.id   AF-A0A7S2C0A7-F1
#
_cell.length_a   1.000
_cell.length_b   1.000
_cell.length_c   1.000
_cell.angle_alpha   90.00
_cell.angle_beta   90.00
_cell.angle_gamma   90.00
#
_symmetry.space_group_name_H-M   'P 1'
#
loop_
_entity.id
_entity.type
_entity.pdbx_description
1 polymer ?
#
loop_
_entity_poly.entity_id
_entity_poly.type
_entity_poly.pdbx_seq_one_letter_code
_entity_poly.pdbx_strand_id
1 'polypeptide(L)'
;EEPKPDVEEAIRQAGLDLQGSQIVVRSGVPHDVTSLQTVAVDTCSTVILSPRHDMDNELADAYMMRMLLLLQGNNWPLQGKIILSCRLMRNQEHFKRVGGGNVTVVMIDRLLGQLMWQCSRGCGLGMAVQSLLG
;
A
#
# COMPACT_ATOMS: atom_id res chain seq x y z
N GLU A 1 -17.26 5.61 2.57
CA GLU A 1 -16.19 6.57 2.25
C GLU A 1 -16.52 7.86 2.95
N GLU A 2 -15.62 8.35 3.81
CA GLU A 2 -15.79 9.62 4.49
C GLU A 2 -15.49 10.76 3.51
N PRO A 3 -16.25 11.87 3.55
CA PRO A 3 -16.02 12.98 2.64
C PRO A 3 -14.66 13.63 2.95
N LYS A 4 -13.99 14.10 1.89
CA LYS A 4 -12.68 14.78 1.97
C LYS A 4 -12.51 15.77 3.15
N PRO A 5 -13.44 16.71 3.43
CA PRO A 5 -13.26 17.67 4.52
C PRO A 5 -13.13 17.00 5.89
N ASP A 6 -13.84 15.89 6.13
CA ASP A 6 -13.81 15.19 7.41
C ASP A 6 -12.46 14.49 7.61
N VAL A 7 -11.89 13.92 6.54
CA VAL A 7 -10.57 13.28 6.57
C VAL A 7 -9.46 14.31 6.80
N GLU A 8 -9.52 15.46 6.11
CA GLU A 8 -8.53 16.54 6.31
C GLU A 8 -8.61 17.14 7.72
N GLU A 9 -9.82 17.25 8.27
CA GLU A 9 -10.04 17.67 9.65
C GLU A 9 -9.48 16.64 10.64
N ALA A 10 -9.76 15.34 10.44
CA ALA A 10 -9.23 14.26 11.27
C ALA A 10 -7.70 14.24 11.28
N ILE A 11 -7.05 14.43 10.12
CA ILE A 11 -5.58 14.51 10.02
C ILE A 11 -5.04 15.72 10.80
N ARG A 12 -5.74 16.86 10.74
CA ARG A 12 -5.33 18.06 11.49
C ARG A 12 -5.49 17.85 13.00
N GLN A 13 -6.59 17.25 13.42
CA GLN A 13 -6.89 16.95 14.82
C GLN A 13 -5.95 15.89 15.41
N ALA A 14 -5.46 14.96 14.58
CA ALA A 14 -4.51 13.95 15.00
C ALA A 14 -3.16 14.53 15.48
N GLY A 15 -2.88 15.82 15.20
CA GLY A 15 -1.70 16.51 15.73
C GLY A 15 -0.37 15.88 15.29
N LEU A 16 -0.35 15.26 14.11
CA LEU A 16 0.80 14.51 13.60
C LEU A 16 1.97 15.46 13.33
N ASP A 17 3.15 15.11 13.84
CA ASP A 17 4.39 15.77 13.47
C ASP A 17 4.87 15.25 12.11
N LEU A 18 4.64 16.05 11.07
CA LEU A 18 4.95 15.69 9.70
C LEU A 18 6.43 15.90 9.32
N GLN A 19 7.25 16.48 10.20
CA GLN A 19 8.69 16.71 9.97
C GLN A 19 8.96 17.38 8.60
N GLY A 20 8.12 18.36 8.22
CA GLY A 20 8.22 19.07 6.94
C GLY A 20 7.45 18.44 5.77
N SER A 21 6.84 17.28 5.94
CA SER A 21 5.99 16.64 4.93
C SER A 21 4.62 17.31 4.83
N GLN A 22 3.98 17.24 3.66
CA GLN A 22 2.62 17.72 3.43
C GLN A 22 1.72 16.56 3.02
N ILE A 23 0.56 16.44 3.67
CA ILE A 23 -0.47 15.46 3.31
C ILE A 23 -1.53 16.15 2.47
N VAL A 24 -1.85 15.54 1.32
CA VAL A 24 -2.81 16.07 0.37
C VAL A 24 -3.86 14.99 0.08
N VAL A 25 -5.12 15.27 0.43
CA VAL A 25 -6.22 14.32 0.22
C VAL A 25 -6.95 14.61 -1.09
N ARG A 26 -7.27 13.55 -1.83
CA ARG A 26 -8.11 13.58 -3.03
C ARG A 26 -9.22 12.54 -2.89
N SER A 27 -10.42 12.90 -3.35
CA SER A 27 -11.54 11.99 -3.46
C SER A 27 -11.67 11.60 -4.92
N GLY A 28 -11.81 10.31 -5.20
CA GLY A 28 -11.90 9.80 -6.55
C GLY A 28 -12.04 8.29 -6.55
N VAL A 29 -12.26 7.73 -7.74
CA VAL A 29 -12.42 6.29 -7.91
C VAL A 29 -11.05 5.72 -8.31
N PRO A 30 -10.44 4.80 -7.53
CA PRO A 30 -9.06 4.41 -7.79
C PRO A 30 -8.85 3.70 -9.14
N HIS A 31 -9.87 3.04 -9.67
CA HIS A 31 -9.80 2.38 -10.99
C HIS A 31 -10.16 3.31 -12.16
N ASP A 32 -10.38 4.60 -11.91
CA ASP A 32 -10.59 5.62 -12.93
C ASP A 32 -9.29 6.38 -13.19
N VAL A 33 -8.92 6.46 -14.46
CA VAL A 33 -7.69 7.09 -14.94
C VAL A 33 -7.68 8.58 -14.61
N THR A 34 -8.82 9.26 -14.77
CA THR A 34 -8.89 10.71 -14.53
C THR A 34 -8.69 11.04 -13.05
N SER A 35 -9.28 10.23 -12.17
CA SER A 35 -9.07 10.31 -10.72
C SER A 35 -7.61 10.13 -10.34
N LEU A 36 -6.91 9.14 -10.91
CA LEU A 36 -5.48 8.89 -10.62
C LEU A 36 -4.56 10.01 -11.14
N GLN A 37 -4.92 10.69 -12.23
CA GLN A 37 -4.14 11.84 -12.71
C GLN A 37 -4.19 13.01 -11.73
N THR A 38 -5.28 13.17 -10.97
CA THR A 38 -5.39 14.25 -9.96
C THR A 38 -4.38 14.12 -8.81
N VAL A 39 -3.81 12.92 -8.62
CA VAL A 39 -2.76 12.63 -7.63
C VAL A 39 -1.37 12.49 -8.27
N ALA A 40 -1.21 12.87 -9.54
CA ALA A 40 0.04 12.81 -10.28
C ALA A 40 0.72 11.42 -10.23
N VAL A 41 -0.08 10.37 -10.44
CA VAL A 41 0.38 8.96 -10.34
C VAL A 41 1.53 8.64 -11.30
N ASP A 42 1.65 9.38 -12.39
CA ASP A 42 2.66 9.23 -13.44
C ASP A 42 4.05 9.70 -13.00
N THR A 43 4.12 10.80 -12.25
CA THR A 43 5.37 11.45 -11.81
C THR A 43 5.80 11.06 -10.39
N CYS A 44 4.97 10.30 -9.66
CA CYS A 44 5.28 9.90 -8.30
C CYS A 44 6.47 8.93 -8.22
N SER A 45 7.24 9.02 -7.13
CA SER A 45 8.38 8.13 -6.88
C SER A 45 7.95 6.73 -6.43
N THR A 46 6.83 6.63 -5.71
CA THR A 46 6.32 5.36 -5.20
C THR A 46 4.79 5.40 -5.12
N VAL A 47 4.15 4.38 -5.69
CA VAL A 47 2.72 4.11 -5.50
C VAL A 47 2.58 3.01 -4.46
N ILE A 48 1.83 3.25 -3.40
CA ILE A 48 1.49 2.24 -2.40
C ILE A 48 0.04 1.86 -2.61
N LEU A 49 -0.20 0.59 -2.96
CA LEU A 49 -1.53 0.03 -3.06
C LEU A 49 -1.81 -0.77 -1.78
N SER A 50 -2.88 -0.38 -1.09
CA SER A 50 -3.35 -1.03 0.14
C SER A 50 -4.73 -1.63 -0.07
N PRO A 51 -4.96 -2.91 0.28
CA PRO A 51 -6.27 -3.53 0.17
C PRO A 51 -7.24 -2.90 1.16
N ARG A 52 -8.48 -2.68 0.73
CA ARG A 52 -9.52 -2.16 1.64
C ARG A 52 -9.80 -3.17 2.76
N HIS A 53 -9.95 -2.68 3.99
CA HIS A 53 -10.19 -3.52 5.16
C HIS A 53 -11.61 -4.08 5.23
N ASP A 54 -12.56 -3.47 4.52
CA ASP A 54 -13.97 -3.85 4.47
C ASP A 54 -14.27 -5.00 3.49
N MET A 55 -13.26 -5.54 2.81
CA MET A 55 -13.41 -6.61 1.82
C MET A 55 -12.79 -7.93 2.28
N ASP A 56 -13.43 -9.03 1.88
CA ASP A 56 -12.85 -10.37 1.94
C ASP A 56 -11.54 -10.46 1.16
N ASN A 57 -10.69 -11.41 1.53
CA ASN A 57 -9.33 -11.51 1.00
C ASN A 57 -9.31 -11.75 -0.52
N GLU A 58 -10.23 -12.57 -1.03
CA GLU A 58 -10.40 -12.83 -2.46
C GLU A 58 -10.75 -11.54 -3.23
N LEU A 59 -11.72 -10.78 -2.74
CA LEU A 59 -12.19 -9.56 -3.39
C LEU A 59 -11.13 -8.46 -3.29
N ALA A 60 -10.45 -8.36 -2.15
CA ALA A 60 -9.33 -7.46 -1.94
C ALA A 60 -8.21 -7.72 -2.94
N ASP A 61 -7.73 -8.96 -3.07
CA ASP A 61 -6.68 -9.29 -4.03
C ASP A 61 -7.14 -9.08 -5.49
N ALA A 62 -8.37 -9.42 -5.83
CA ALA A 62 -8.92 -9.16 -7.17
C ALA A 62 -8.92 -7.65 -7.50
N TYR A 63 -9.34 -6.82 -6.55
CA TYR A 63 -9.30 -5.36 -6.66
C TYR A 63 -7.88 -4.85 -6.85
N MET A 64 -6.94 -5.35 -6.05
CA MET A 64 -5.52 -5.00 -6.13
C MET A 64 -4.90 -5.40 -7.46
N MET A 65 -5.28 -6.56 -8.01
CA MET A 65 -4.81 -7.02 -9.32
C MET A 65 -5.32 -6.12 -10.44
N ARG A 66 -6.60 -5.71 -10.37
CA ARG A 66 -7.17 -4.73 -11.31
C ARG A 66 -6.41 -3.40 -11.27
N MET A 67 -6.11 -2.90 -10.07
CA MET A 67 -5.33 -1.67 -9.90
C MET A 67 -3.93 -1.80 -10.49
N LEU A 68 -3.25 -2.93 -10.23
CA LEU A 68 -1.93 -3.19 -10.78
C LEU A 68 -1.95 -3.21 -12.32
N LEU A 69 -2.93 -3.89 -12.92
CA LEU A 69 -3.09 -3.94 -14.37
C LEU A 69 -3.36 -2.56 -14.97
N LEU A 70 -4.15 -1.72 -14.29
CA LEU A 70 -4.42 -0.35 -14.73
C LEU A 70 -3.13 0.49 -14.76
N LEU A 71 -2.33 0.43 -13.69
CA LEU A 71 -1.07 1.17 -13.60
C LEU A 71 -0.07 0.70 -14.66
N GLN A 72 0.13 -0.62 -14.78
CA GLN A 72 1.03 -1.20 -15.77
C GLN A 72 0.57 -0.92 -17.20
N GLY A 73 -0.74 -0.99 -17.47
CA GLY A 73 -1.31 -0.70 -18.79
C GLY A 73 -1.13 0.75 -19.24
N ASN A 74 -0.99 1.69 -18.29
CA ASN A 74 -0.69 3.10 -18.58
C ASN A 74 0.80 3.46 -18.40
N ASN A 75 1.65 2.47 -18.14
CA ASN A 75 3.08 2.65 -17.85
C ASN A 75 3.34 3.61 -16.67
N TRP A 76 2.55 3.48 -15.60
CA TRP A 76 2.65 4.28 -14.39
C TRP A 76 3.15 3.48 -13.19
N PRO A 77 3.96 4.09 -12.31
CA PRO A 77 4.65 5.38 -12.48
C PRO A 77 5.78 5.28 -13.52
N LEU A 78 6.16 6.41 -14.15
CA LEU A 78 7.16 6.42 -15.23
C LEU A 78 8.58 6.05 -14.76
N GLN A 79 8.97 6.52 -13.57
CA GLN A 79 10.30 6.28 -12.99
C GLN A 79 10.23 5.80 -11.53
N GLY A 80 9.03 5.46 -11.06
CA GLY A 80 8.77 5.07 -9.69
C GLY A 80 8.67 3.55 -9.48
N LYS A 81 8.36 3.17 -8.25
CA LYS A 81 8.05 1.77 -7.88
C LYS A 81 6.62 1.64 -7.42
N ILE A 82 6.07 0.45 -7.55
CA ILE A 82 4.76 0.10 -6.98
C ILE A 82 5.00 -0.86 -5.82
N ILE A 83 4.48 -0.54 -4.66
CA ILE A 83 4.42 -1.44 -3.51
C ILE A 83 2.97 -1.88 -3.37
N LEU A 84 2.74 -3.18 -3.43
CA LEU A 84 1.41 -3.77 -3.38
C LEU A 84 1.31 -4.73 -2.22
N SER A 85 0.30 -4.57 -1.37
CA SER A 85 -0.03 -5.55 -0.34
C SER A 85 -0.97 -6.63 -0.89
N CYS A 86 -0.55 -7.89 -0.76
CA CYS A 86 -1.29 -9.10 -1.14
C CYS A 86 -1.72 -9.86 0.12
N ARG A 87 -2.97 -10.33 0.18
CA ARG A 87 -3.48 -11.10 1.33
C ARG A 87 -3.37 -12.59 1.14
N LEU A 88 -3.62 -13.11 -0.07
CA LEU A 88 -3.61 -14.55 -0.32
C LEU A 88 -2.26 -14.98 -0.88
N MET A 89 -1.57 -15.85 -0.13
CA MET A 89 -0.29 -16.46 -0.52
C MET A 89 -0.27 -16.99 -1.96
N ARG A 90 -1.36 -17.66 -2.39
CA ARG A 90 -1.49 -18.23 -3.73
C ARG A 90 -1.43 -17.19 -4.85
N ASN A 91 -1.84 -15.95 -4.56
CA ASN A 91 -1.87 -14.87 -5.53
C ASN A 91 -0.54 -14.13 -5.66
N GLN A 92 0.40 -14.32 -4.73
CA GLN A 92 1.67 -13.60 -4.70
C GLN A 92 2.44 -13.73 -6.03
N GLU A 93 2.54 -14.93 -6.58
CA GLU A 93 3.24 -15.18 -7.83
C GLU A 93 2.51 -14.59 -9.04
N HIS A 94 1.18 -14.54 -9.01
CA HIS A 94 0.38 -13.86 -10.04
C HIS A 94 0.67 -12.35 -10.03
N PHE A 95 0.73 -11.71 -8.86
CA PHE A 95 1.06 -10.30 -8.75
C PHE A 95 2.47 -9.99 -9.26
N LYS A 96 3.47 -10.79 -8.89
CA LYS A 96 4.85 -10.61 -9.37
C LYS A 96 4.94 -10.75 -10.88
N ARG A 97 4.26 -11.76 -11.45
CA ARG A 97 4.28 -12.02 -12.88
C ARG A 97 3.64 -10.89 -13.69
N VAL A 98 2.53 -10.33 -13.20
CA VAL A 98 1.84 -9.20 -13.85
C VAL A 98 2.61 -7.89 -13.65
N GLY A 99 3.18 -7.68 -12.46
CA GLY A 99 3.82 -6.42 -12.10
C GLY A 99 5.22 -6.21 -12.69
N GLY A 100 5.94 -7.28 -13.03
CA GLY A 100 7.29 -7.14 -13.58
C GLY A 100 8.30 -6.57 -12.57
N GLY A 101 9.32 -5.86 -13.07
CA GLY A 101 10.48 -5.47 -12.27
C GLY A 101 10.30 -4.26 -11.35
N ASN A 102 9.30 -3.40 -11.60
CA ASN A 102 9.05 -2.19 -10.80
C ASN A 102 8.04 -2.41 -9.66
N VAL A 103 7.54 -3.63 -9.47
CA VAL A 103 6.51 -3.95 -8.49
C VAL A 103 7.07 -4.83 -7.37
N THR A 104 6.89 -4.38 -6.14
CA THR A 104 7.22 -5.13 -4.92
C THR A 104 5.92 -5.61 -4.28
N VAL A 105 5.77 -6.93 -4.17
CA VAL A 105 4.61 -7.57 -3.55
C VAL A 105 4.93 -7.92 -2.11
N VAL A 106 4.21 -7.31 -1.17
CA VAL A 106 4.35 -7.50 0.27
C VAL A 106 3.16 -8.31 0.79
N MET A 107 3.39 -9.23 1.71
CA MET A 107 2.32 -9.94 2.42
C MET A 107 2.49 -9.69 3.91
N ILE A 108 1.69 -8.76 4.43
CA ILE A 108 1.83 -8.25 5.80
C ILE A 108 1.66 -9.38 6.80
N ASP A 109 0.64 -10.23 6.65
CA ASP A 109 0.37 -11.32 7.59
C ASP A 109 1.52 -12.34 7.66
N ARG A 110 2.20 -12.60 6.53
CA ARG A 110 3.38 -13.47 6.51
C ARG A 110 4.56 -12.81 7.20
N LEU A 111 4.80 -11.52 6.95
CA LEU A 111 5.86 -10.76 7.61
C LEU A 111 5.63 -10.77 9.13
N LEU A 112 4.40 -10.47 9.57
CA LEU A 112 4.03 -10.49 10.98
C LEU A 112 4.21 -11.87 11.59
N GLY A 113 3.74 -12.94 10.92
CA GLY A 113 3.94 -14.32 11.39
C GLY A 113 5.42 -14.70 11.52
N GLN A 114 6.26 -14.28 10.58
CA GLN A 114 7.70 -14.49 10.65
C GLN A 114 8.34 -13.72 11.81
N LEU A 115 7.96 -12.46 12.02
CA LEU A 115 8.44 -11.66 13.13
C LEU A 115 8.01 -12.29 14.47
N MET A 116 6.75 -12.71 14.61
CA MET A 116 6.26 -13.38 15.82
C MET A 116 7.04 -14.67 16.11
N TRP A 117 7.30 -15.47 15.09
CA TRP A 117 8.10 -16.70 15.22
C TRP A 117 9.56 -16.40 15.59
N GLN A 118 10.17 -15.36 15.05
CA GLN A 118 11.53 -14.97 15.42
C GLN A 118 11.58 -14.46 16.87
N CYS A 119 10.63 -13.62 17.27
CA CYS A 119 10.53 -13.08 18.62
C CYS A 119 10.26 -14.16 19.67
N SER A 120 9.52 -15.23 19.33
CA SER A 120 9.30 -16.34 20.26
C SER A 120 10.56 -17.17 20.53
N ARG A 121 11.55 -17.14 19.63
CA ARG A 121 12.79 -17.91 19.75
C ARG A 121 13.90 -17.20 20.54
N GLY A 122 13.76 -15.90 20.82
CA GLY A 122 14.76 -15.15 21.55
C GLY A 122 14.16 -13.94 22.26
N CYS A 123 14.21 -13.96 23.60
CA CYS A 123 13.87 -12.78 24.38
C CYS A 123 14.83 -11.63 24.01
N GLY A 124 14.28 -10.49 23.60
CA GLY A 124 15.04 -9.33 23.13
C GLY A 124 14.97 -9.07 21.62
N LEU A 125 14.65 -10.06 20.77
CA LEU A 125 14.46 -9.82 19.33
C LEU A 125 13.26 -8.91 19.06
N GLY A 126 12.20 -9.00 19.87
CA GLY A 126 11.07 -8.08 19.79
C GLY A 126 11.47 -6.62 20.00
N MET A 127 12.35 -6.35 20.97
CA MET A 127 12.85 -4.98 21.22
C MET A 127 13.73 -4.49 20.07
N ALA A 128 14.57 -5.38 19.50
CA ALA A 128 15.40 -5.02 18.35
C ALA A 128 14.56 -4.73 17.10
N VAL A 129 13.54 -5.56 16.82
CA VAL A 129 12.59 -5.35 15.72
C VAL A 129 11.82 -4.04 15.91
N GLN A 130 11.32 -3.77 17.11
CA GLN A 130 10.67 -2.51 17.44
C GLN A 130 11.61 -1.33 17.20
N SER A 131 12.84 -1.39 17.70
CA SER A 131 13.84 -0.34 17.48
C SER A 131 14.19 -0.12 16.00
N LEU A 132 14.07 -1.13 15.15
CA LEU A 132 14.35 -1.02 13.71
C LEU A 132 13.17 -0.47 12.91
N LEU A 133 11.94 -0.82 13.28
CA LEU A 133 10.73 -0.42 12.58
C LEU A 133 10.12 0.88 13.14
N GLY A 134 10.43 1.24 14.40
CA GLY A 134 9.86 2.37 15.14
C GLY A 134 8.86 1.91 16.19
#